data_AF-A0A5C4K6X5-F1
#
_entry.id   AF-A0A5C4K6X5-F1
#
_cell.length_a   1.000
_cell.length_b   1.000
_cell.length_c   1.000
_cell.angle_alpha   90.00
_cell.angle_beta   90.00
_cell.angle_gamma   90.00
#
_symmetry.space_group_name_H-M   'P 1'
#
loop_
_entity.id
_entity.type
_entity.pdbx_description
1 polymer ?
#
loop_
_entity_poly.entity_id
_entity_poly.type
_entity_poly.pdbx_seq_one_letter_code
_entity_poly.pdbx_strand_id
1 'polypeptide(L)'
;MTTSVKDRVFAAAEQISAERRPTVSTVRAAAGVSNADATRYLKEWNEEKLAAGGQVAATPPALLEQATRLAAAVWAEASSQAAERHTAVETAWVQERKDKDQEIAELVADLDKAAAEKESAAAEFQARIIALESGVKALEQRLAALGSELEEARAAERAAAGAAAEAEKKLASAEARSTTLEKVHNALLQRVAPETKASGA
;
A
#
# COMPACT_ATOMS: atom_id res chain seq x y z
N MET A 1 57.27 -78.91 38.12
CA MET A 1 55.85 -79.20 37.85
C MET A 1 55.55 -78.79 36.43
N THR A 2 55.34 -79.74 35.52
CA THR A 2 55.11 -79.47 34.10
C THR A 2 53.66 -78.99 33.91
N THR A 3 53.47 -77.72 33.58
CA THR A 3 52.17 -77.14 33.22
C THR A 3 51.55 -77.90 32.05
N SER A 4 50.25 -78.21 32.15
CA SER A 4 49.54 -78.99 31.13
C SER A 4 49.62 -78.27 29.77
N VAL A 5 49.58 -79.07 28.70
CA VAL A 5 49.50 -78.55 27.32
C VAL A 5 48.27 -77.64 27.15
N LYS A 6 47.14 -77.97 27.81
CA LYS A 6 45.91 -77.14 27.81
C LYS A 6 46.18 -75.78 28.46
N ASP A 7 46.76 -75.76 29.66
CA ASP A 7 47.00 -74.52 30.41
C ASP A 7 47.92 -73.55 29.67
N ARG A 8 48.95 -74.10 28.99
CA ARG A 8 49.86 -73.28 28.17
C ARG A 8 49.16 -72.67 26.96
N VAL A 9 48.27 -73.43 26.30
CA VAL A 9 47.49 -72.93 25.16
C VAL A 9 46.48 -71.87 25.62
N PHE A 10 45.81 -72.07 26.74
CA PHE A 10 44.85 -71.12 27.29
C PHE A 10 45.53 -69.82 27.72
N ALA A 11 46.65 -69.90 28.45
CA ALA A 11 47.42 -68.72 28.84
C ALA A 11 47.96 -67.93 27.63
N ALA A 12 48.46 -68.64 26.61
CA ALA A 12 48.90 -68.01 25.36
C ALA A 12 47.73 -67.36 24.59
N ALA A 13 46.57 -68.01 24.55
CA ALA A 13 45.37 -67.46 23.93
C ALA A 13 44.89 -66.20 24.66
N GLU A 14 44.84 -66.19 25.99
CA GLU A 14 44.52 -64.99 26.80
C GLU A 14 45.46 -63.84 26.51
N GLN A 15 46.78 -64.08 26.56
CA GLN A 15 47.78 -63.05 26.33
C GLN A 15 47.68 -62.45 24.92
N ILE A 16 47.47 -63.29 23.91
CA ILE A 16 47.30 -62.82 22.53
C ILE A 16 45.98 -62.06 22.39
N SER A 17 44.91 -62.55 23.02
CA SER A 17 43.56 -61.97 22.92
C SER A 17 43.44 -60.55 23.47
N ALA A 18 44.33 -60.15 24.37
CA ALA A 18 44.39 -58.78 24.89
C ALA A 18 44.73 -57.75 23.81
N GLU A 19 45.48 -58.14 22.77
CA GLU A 19 45.93 -57.23 21.70
C GLU A 19 45.29 -57.54 20.35
N ARG A 20 45.03 -58.82 20.04
CA ARG A 20 44.52 -59.26 18.74
C ARG A 20 43.84 -60.61 18.80
N ARG A 21 43.04 -60.95 17.78
CA ARG A 21 42.38 -62.25 17.72
C ARG A 21 43.40 -63.40 17.65
N PRO A 22 43.39 -64.36 18.61
CA PRO A 22 44.33 -65.48 18.59
C PRO A 22 44.08 -66.40 17.39
N THR A 23 45.17 -66.86 16.76
CA THR A 23 45.13 -67.83 15.66
C THR A 23 45.90 -69.08 16.05
N VAL A 24 45.58 -70.22 15.43
CA VAL A 24 46.26 -71.51 15.73
C VAL A 24 47.78 -71.38 15.58
N SER A 25 48.27 -70.66 14.57
CA SER A 25 49.70 -70.48 14.33
C SER A 25 50.39 -69.62 15.41
N THR A 26 49.74 -68.55 15.88
CA THR A 26 50.28 -67.64 16.90
C THR A 26 50.26 -68.28 18.28
N VAL A 27 49.19 -69.00 18.60
CA VAL A 27 49.04 -69.75 19.86
C VAL A 27 50.00 -70.94 19.91
N ARG A 28 50.20 -71.65 18.79
CA ARG A 28 51.20 -72.72 18.69
C ARG A 28 52.62 -72.21 18.95
N ALA A 29 52.98 -71.07 18.35
CA ALA A 29 54.30 -70.46 18.52
C ALA A 29 54.54 -69.98 19.95
N ALA A 30 53.52 -69.38 20.59
CA ALA A 30 53.61 -68.86 21.95
C ALA A 30 53.58 -69.96 23.03
N ALA A 31 52.79 -71.02 22.85
CA ALA A 31 52.66 -72.11 23.83
C ALA A 31 53.69 -73.25 23.64
N GLY A 32 54.33 -73.32 22.46
CA GLY A 32 55.32 -74.37 22.13
C GLY A 32 54.72 -75.77 22.08
N VAL A 33 53.56 -75.92 21.43
CA VAL A 33 52.77 -77.17 21.38
C VAL A 33 52.58 -77.68 19.95
N SER A 34 52.02 -78.89 19.80
CA SER A 34 51.69 -79.43 18.49
C SER A 34 50.53 -78.65 17.83
N ASN A 35 50.41 -78.74 16.50
CA ASN A 35 49.31 -78.10 15.78
C ASN A 35 47.93 -78.67 16.18
N ALA A 36 47.89 -79.97 16.48
CA ALA A 36 46.67 -80.66 16.92
C ALA A 36 46.19 -80.13 18.28
N ASP A 37 47.11 -79.97 19.24
CA ASP A 37 46.78 -79.45 20.57
C ASP A 37 46.39 -77.96 20.52
N ALA A 38 47.11 -77.15 19.73
CA ALA A 38 46.77 -75.74 19.53
C ALA A 38 45.37 -75.58 18.93
N THR A 39 45.01 -76.38 17.92
CA THR A 39 43.68 -76.31 17.29
C THR A 39 42.57 -76.72 18.26
N ARG A 40 42.78 -77.83 18.98
CA ARG A 40 41.80 -78.36 19.94
C ARG A 40 41.56 -77.40 21.09
N TYR A 41 42.62 -77.00 21.79
CA TYR A 41 42.48 -76.19 23.00
C TYR A 41 42.17 -74.71 22.70
N LEU A 42 42.57 -74.17 21.54
CA LEU A 42 42.10 -72.84 21.13
C LEU A 42 40.59 -72.84 20.81
N LYS A 43 40.06 -73.94 20.26
CA LYS A 43 38.61 -74.08 20.05
C LYS A 43 37.89 -74.14 21.40
N GLU A 44 38.36 -74.97 22.32
CA GLU A 44 37.81 -75.06 23.69
C GLU A 44 37.86 -73.69 24.41
N TRP A 45 38.97 -72.96 24.31
CA TRP A 45 39.10 -71.61 24.88
C TRP A 45 38.12 -70.59 24.28
N ASN A 46 37.92 -70.62 22.95
CA ASN A 46 36.95 -69.73 22.30
C ASN A 46 35.50 -70.06 22.72
N GLU A 47 35.17 -71.34 22.86
CA GLU A 47 33.86 -71.80 23.33
C GLU A 47 33.63 -71.36 24.79
N GLU A 48 34.64 -71.49 25.66
CA GLU A 48 34.58 -71.02 27.06
C GLU A 48 34.45 -69.49 27.15
N LYS A 49 35.19 -68.73 26.33
CA LYS A 49 35.07 -67.26 26.27
C LYS A 49 33.71 -66.80 25.78
N LEU A 50 33.16 -67.46 24.76
CA LEU A 50 31.84 -67.13 24.23
C LEU A 50 30.74 -67.45 25.25
N ALA A 51 30.87 -68.56 25.97
CA ALA A 51 29.97 -68.93 27.06
C ALA A 51 30.04 -67.93 28.22
N ALA A 52 31.23 -67.45 28.59
CA ALA A 52 31.42 -66.40 29.59
C ALA A 52 30.84 -65.05 29.14
N GLY A 53 30.94 -64.71 27.84
CA GLY A 53 30.34 -63.50 27.27
C GLY A 53 28.80 -63.49 27.28
N GLY A 54 28.17 -64.67 27.37
CA GLY A 54 26.72 -64.82 27.54
C GLY A 54 26.21 -64.55 28.96
N GLN A 55 27.08 -64.38 29.96
CA GLN A 55 26.73 -64.09 31.35
C GLN A 55 26.66 -62.58 31.63
N VAL A 56 26.04 -61.79 30.75
CA VAL A 56 25.62 -60.44 31.14
C VAL A 56 24.42 -60.62 32.07
N ALA A 57 24.62 -60.35 33.36
CA ALA A 57 23.56 -60.44 34.35
C ALA A 57 22.35 -59.59 33.91
N ALA A 58 21.15 -60.16 33.98
CA ALA A 58 19.93 -59.44 33.66
C ALA A 58 19.85 -58.15 34.50
N THR A 59 19.50 -57.04 33.86
CA THR A 59 19.34 -55.74 34.53
C THR A 59 18.41 -55.90 35.73
N PRO A 60 18.79 -55.43 36.93
CA PRO A 60 17.99 -55.59 38.13
C PRO A 60 16.56 -55.01 37.95
N PRO A 61 15.50 -55.72 38.37
CA PRO A 61 14.11 -55.25 38.20
C PRO A 61 13.84 -53.87 38.79
N ALA A 62 14.47 -53.54 39.93
CA ALA A 62 14.34 -52.22 40.56
C ALA A 62 14.85 -51.08 39.66
N LEU A 63 15.89 -51.31 38.86
CA LEU A 63 16.41 -50.31 37.93
C LEU A 63 15.45 -50.12 36.75
N LEU A 64 14.84 -51.20 36.26
CA LEU A 64 13.82 -51.13 35.22
C LEU A 64 12.58 -50.37 35.71
N GLU A 65 12.12 -50.62 36.93
CA GLU A 65 11.00 -49.87 37.54
C GLU A 65 11.32 -48.38 37.73
N GLN A 66 12.54 -48.04 38.14
CA GLN A 66 12.95 -46.64 38.26
C GLN A 66 13.03 -45.96 36.89
N ALA A 67 13.56 -46.65 35.88
CA ALA A 67 13.62 -46.13 34.52
C ALA A 67 12.23 -45.91 33.93
N THR A 68 11.28 -46.82 34.15
CA THR A 68 9.90 -46.65 33.68
C THR A 68 9.18 -45.52 34.40
N ARG A 69 9.36 -45.38 35.72
CA ARG A 69 8.80 -44.25 36.48
C ARG A 69 9.37 -42.92 36.01
N LEU A 70 10.68 -42.83 35.78
CA LEU A 70 11.31 -41.62 35.26
C LEU A 70 10.80 -41.28 33.86
N ALA A 71 10.73 -42.26 32.97
CA ALA A 71 10.20 -42.06 31.62
C ALA A 71 8.74 -41.58 31.64
N ALA A 72 7.91 -42.17 32.51
CA ALA A 72 6.52 -41.73 32.68
C ALA A 72 6.42 -40.30 33.22
N ALA A 73 7.27 -39.93 34.20
CA ALA A 73 7.30 -38.57 34.74
C ALA A 73 7.76 -37.54 33.70
N VAL A 74 8.82 -37.84 32.95
CA VAL A 74 9.31 -36.97 31.87
C VAL A 74 8.26 -36.82 30.77
N TRP A 75 7.57 -37.90 30.40
CA TRP A 75 6.50 -37.86 29.40
C TRP A 75 5.30 -37.02 29.88
N ALA A 76 4.88 -37.19 31.12
CA ALA A 76 3.77 -36.44 31.71
C ALA A 76 4.09 -34.94 31.74
N GLU A 77 5.29 -34.57 32.18
CA GLU A 77 5.76 -33.19 32.21
C GLU A 77 5.85 -32.59 30.80
N ALA A 78 6.45 -33.31 29.85
CA ALA A 78 6.57 -32.86 28.47
C ALA A 78 5.19 -32.66 27.82
N SER A 79 4.24 -33.55 28.12
CA SER A 79 2.86 -33.48 27.62
C SER A 79 2.09 -32.31 28.25
N SER A 80 2.28 -32.05 29.54
CA SER A 80 1.71 -30.88 30.23
C SER A 80 2.22 -29.59 29.61
N GLN A 81 3.54 -29.46 29.45
CA GLN A 81 4.13 -28.27 28.83
C GLN A 81 3.71 -28.10 27.36
N ALA A 82 3.56 -29.19 26.61
CA ALA A 82 3.07 -29.13 25.23
C ALA A 82 1.62 -28.63 25.17
N ALA A 83 0.75 -29.11 26.06
CA ALA A 83 -0.62 -28.66 26.16
C ALA A 83 -0.70 -27.17 26.54
N GLU A 84 0.07 -26.73 27.55
CA GLU A 84 0.13 -25.33 27.96
C GLU A 84 0.59 -24.41 26.84
N ARG A 85 1.67 -24.78 26.12
CA ARG A 85 2.16 -24.01 24.97
C ARG A 85 1.14 -23.97 23.84
N HIS A 86 0.46 -25.09 23.56
CA HIS A 86 -0.58 -25.15 22.55
C HIS A 86 -1.73 -24.19 22.88
N THR A 87 -2.26 -24.26 24.09
CA THR A 87 -3.35 -23.38 24.54
C THR A 87 -2.92 -21.90 24.52
N ALA A 88 -1.68 -21.58 24.90
CA ALA A 88 -1.16 -20.22 24.83
C ALA A 88 -1.10 -19.69 23.39
N VAL A 89 -0.60 -20.50 22.44
CA VAL A 89 -0.55 -20.15 21.02
C VAL A 89 -1.94 -20.01 20.43
N GLU A 90 -2.86 -20.94 20.74
CA GLU A 90 -4.24 -20.90 20.25
C GLU A 90 -4.96 -19.64 20.74
N THR A 91 -4.79 -19.29 22.01
CA THR A 91 -5.38 -18.06 22.59
C THR A 91 -4.82 -16.81 21.90
N ALA A 92 -3.50 -16.74 21.73
CA ALA A 92 -2.86 -15.62 21.04
C ALA A 92 -3.31 -15.50 19.58
N TRP A 93 -3.42 -16.62 18.88
CA TRP A 93 -3.88 -16.65 17.49
C TRP A 93 -5.35 -16.21 17.34
N VAL A 94 -6.24 -16.68 18.22
CA VAL A 94 -7.65 -16.26 18.21
C VAL A 94 -7.76 -14.75 18.49
N GLN A 95 -6.97 -14.24 19.43
CA GLN A 95 -6.95 -12.82 19.75
C GLN A 95 -6.43 -11.99 18.57
N GLU A 96 -5.29 -12.37 17.98
CA GLU A 96 -4.71 -11.69 16.82
C GLU A 96 -5.67 -11.69 15.63
N ARG A 97 -6.38 -12.80 15.41
CA ARG A 97 -7.40 -12.88 14.37
C ARG A 97 -8.54 -11.90 14.62
N LYS A 98 -9.05 -11.83 15.85
CA LYS A 98 -10.09 -10.88 16.23
C LYS A 98 -9.64 -9.44 16.03
N ASP A 99 -8.42 -9.11 16.44
CA ASP A 99 -7.86 -7.77 16.32
C ASP A 99 -7.70 -7.36 14.85
N LYS A 100 -7.22 -8.29 14.00
CA LYS A 100 -7.16 -8.06 12.54
C LYS A 100 -8.53 -7.93 11.90
N ASP A 101 -9.50 -8.76 12.28
CA ASP A 101 -10.87 -8.66 11.76
C ASP A 101 -11.49 -7.30 12.14
N GLN A 102 -11.19 -6.78 13.33
CA GLN A 102 -11.59 -5.44 13.76
C GLN A 102 -10.88 -4.34 12.96
N GLU A 103 -9.55 -4.40 12.83
CA GLU A 103 -8.77 -3.42 12.06
C GLU A 103 -9.23 -3.37 10.59
N ILE A 104 -9.50 -4.52 9.98
CA ILE A 104 -10.04 -4.60 8.61
C ILE A 104 -11.42 -3.92 8.55
N ALA A 105 -12.29 -4.16 9.53
CA ALA A 105 -13.61 -3.52 9.56
C ALA A 105 -13.51 -1.99 9.70
N GLU A 106 -12.60 -1.50 10.54
CA GLU A 106 -12.34 -0.07 10.70
C GLU A 106 -11.79 0.55 9.40
N LEU A 107 -10.80 -0.09 8.77
CA LEU A 107 -10.23 0.37 7.50
C LEU A 107 -11.26 0.38 6.35
N VAL A 108 -12.15 -0.60 6.29
CA VAL A 108 -13.24 -0.63 5.31
C VAL A 108 -14.21 0.52 5.56
N ALA A 109 -14.60 0.76 6.81
CA ALA A 109 -15.50 1.87 7.15
C ALA A 109 -14.89 3.24 6.80
N ASP A 110 -13.60 3.42 7.09
CA ASP A 110 -12.87 4.65 6.74
C ASP A 110 -12.73 4.82 5.23
N LEU A 111 -12.48 3.74 4.49
CA LEU A 111 -12.42 3.76 3.02
C LEU A 111 -13.78 4.13 2.41
N ASP A 112 -14.85 3.51 2.89
CA ASP A 112 -16.21 3.78 2.42
C ASP A 112 -16.61 5.24 2.70
N LYS A 113 -16.26 5.76 3.87
CA LYS A 113 -16.47 7.17 4.23
C LYS A 113 -15.68 8.09 3.31
N ALA A 114 -14.39 7.84 3.11
CA ALA A 114 -13.55 8.65 2.23
C ALA A 114 -14.04 8.61 0.76
N ALA A 115 -14.53 7.46 0.30
CA ALA A 115 -15.12 7.32 -1.02
C ALA A 115 -16.41 8.15 -1.16
N ALA A 116 -17.29 8.12 -0.15
CA ALA A 116 -18.51 8.91 -0.12
C ALA A 116 -18.23 10.42 -0.09
N GLU A 117 -17.27 10.86 0.72
CA GLU A 117 -16.83 12.27 0.79
C GLU A 117 -16.27 12.74 -0.55
N LYS A 118 -15.42 11.92 -1.19
CA LYS A 118 -14.87 12.22 -2.52
C LYS A 118 -15.97 12.36 -3.57
N GLU A 119 -16.92 11.43 -3.59
CA GLU A 119 -18.02 11.46 -4.56
C GLU A 119 -18.90 12.70 -4.37
N SER A 120 -19.21 13.03 -3.10
CA SER A 120 -19.95 14.25 -2.76
C SER A 120 -19.21 15.51 -3.22
N ALA A 121 -17.90 15.60 -2.96
CA ALA A 121 -17.09 16.74 -3.37
C ALA A 121 -16.98 16.83 -4.91
N ALA A 122 -16.85 15.71 -5.60
CA ALA A 122 -16.84 15.66 -7.07
C ALA A 122 -18.17 16.16 -7.66
N ALA A 123 -19.30 15.72 -7.09
CA ALA A 123 -20.62 16.19 -7.49
C ALA A 123 -20.81 17.69 -7.24
N GLU A 124 -20.34 18.20 -6.10
CA GLU A 124 -20.39 19.64 -5.79
C GLU A 124 -19.55 20.46 -6.78
N PHE A 125 -18.30 20.05 -7.05
CA PHE A 125 -17.45 20.74 -8.00
C PHE A 125 -18.03 20.71 -9.42
N GLN A 126 -18.58 19.59 -9.84
CA GLN A 126 -19.23 19.47 -11.15
C GLN A 126 -20.44 20.42 -11.26
N ALA A 127 -21.29 20.48 -10.22
CA ALA A 127 -22.40 21.42 -10.18
C ALA A 127 -21.93 22.88 -10.24
N ARG A 128 -20.84 23.21 -9.54
CA ARG A 128 -20.25 24.55 -9.53
C ARG A 128 -19.64 24.94 -10.87
N ILE A 129 -18.99 24.01 -11.57
CA ILE A 129 -18.47 24.22 -12.93
C ILE A 129 -19.63 24.53 -13.87
N ILE A 130 -20.69 23.71 -13.88
CA ILE A 130 -21.87 23.93 -14.73
C ILE A 130 -22.51 25.30 -14.44
N ALA A 131 -22.64 25.66 -13.16
CA ALA A 131 -23.18 26.95 -12.76
C ALA A 131 -22.31 28.11 -13.25
N LEU A 132 -20.98 28.02 -13.14
CA LEU A 132 -20.05 29.04 -13.62
C LEU A 132 -20.07 29.14 -15.15
N GLU A 133 -20.07 28.03 -15.88
CA GLU A 133 -20.14 28.01 -17.34
C GLU A 133 -21.44 28.66 -17.84
N SER A 134 -22.58 28.34 -17.22
CA SER A 134 -23.86 28.98 -17.56
C SER A 134 -23.86 30.47 -17.25
N GLY A 135 -23.24 30.88 -16.12
CA GLY A 135 -23.06 32.28 -15.74
C GLY A 135 -22.19 33.06 -16.72
N VAL A 136 -21.06 32.49 -17.15
CA VAL A 136 -20.17 33.09 -18.16
C VAL A 136 -20.94 33.29 -19.47
N LYS A 137 -21.65 32.27 -19.95
CA LYS A 137 -22.45 32.36 -21.18
C LYS A 137 -23.53 33.44 -21.10
N ALA A 138 -24.22 33.56 -19.95
CA ALA A 138 -25.21 34.61 -19.75
C ALA A 138 -24.59 36.01 -19.75
N LEU A 139 -23.42 36.17 -19.14
CA LEU A 139 -22.68 37.44 -19.14
C LEU A 139 -22.19 37.80 -20.55
N GLU A 140 -21.69 36.85 -21.32
CA GLU A 140 -21.28 37.05 -22.72
C GLU A 140 -22.46 37.53 -23.58
N GLN A 141 -23.63 36.90 -23.44
CA GLN A 141 -24.86 37.31 -24.13
C GLN A 141 -25.28 38.73 -23.75
N ARG A 142 -25.22 39.06 -22.46
CA ARG A 142 -25.57 40.40 -21.97
C ARG A 142 -24.58 41.46 -22.45
N LEU A 143 -23.29 41.15 -22.49
CA LEU A 143 -22.25 42.04 -23.01
C LEU A 143 -22.46 42.31 -24.50
N ALA A 144 -22.78 41.26 -25.29
CA ALA A 144 -23.12 41.41 -26.70
C ALA A 144 -24.36 42.29 -26.91
N ALA A 145 -25.42 42.10 -26.12
CA ALA A 145 -26.64 42.93 -26.19
C ALA A 145 -26.35 44.40 -25.86
N LEU A 146 -25.66 44.68 -24.75
CA LEU A 146 -25.24 46.03 -24.38
C LEU A 146 -24.34 46.67 -25.45
N GLY A 147 -23.48 45.88 -26.09
CA GLY A 147 -22.66 46.34 -27.21
C GLY A 147 -23.51 46.80 -28.41
N SER A 148 -24.55 46.03 -28.76
CA SER A 148 -25.50 46.42 -29.81
C SER A 148 -26.28 47.68 -29.45
N GLU A 149 -26.82 47.75 -28.23
CA GLU A 149 -27.57 48.91 -27.74
C GLU A 149 -26.70 50.20 -27.74
N LEU A 150 -25.43 50.08 -27.37
CA LEU A 150 -24.48 51.20 -27.40
C LEU A 150 -24.23 51.70 -28.83
N GLU A 151 -24.05 50.80 -29.80
CA GLU A 151 -23.84 51.20 -31.19
C GLU A 151 -25.11 51.81 -31.82
N GLU A 152 -26.29 51.28 -31.48
CA GLU A 152 -27.57 51.88 -31.85
C GLU A 152 -27.75 53.28 -31.26
N ALA A 153 -27.44 53.45 -29.97
CA ALA A 153 -27.51 54.74 -29.30
C ALA A 153 -26.55 55.76 -29.93
N ARG A 154 -25.31 55.35 -30.26
CA ARG A 154 -24.34 56.18 -30.98
C ARG A 154 -24.81 56.54 -32.38
N ALA A 155 -25.46 55.62 -33.09
CA ALA A 155 -26.03 55.91 -34.41
C ALA A 155 -27.17 56.94 -34.32
N ALA A 156 -28.05 56.79 -33.33
CA ALA A 156 -29.13 57.73 -33.06
C ALA A 156 -28.59 59.11 -32.67
N GLU A 157 -27.55 59.18 -31.83
CA GLU A 157 -26.89 60.43 -31.45
C GLU A 157 -26.32 61.16 -32.68
N ARG A 158 -25.59 60.45 -33.55
CA ARG A 158 -25.05 61.04 -34.80
C ARG A 158 -26.16 61.53 -35.73
N ALA A 159 -27.24 60.78 -35.86
CA ALA A 159 -28.38 61.17 -36.69
C ALA A 159 -29.09 62.41 -36.12
N ALA A 160 -29.30 62.48 -34.80
CA ALA A 160 -29.89 63.63 -34.12
C ALA A 160 -29.00 64.88 -34.25
N ALA A 161 -27.68 64.74 -34.07
CA ALA A 161 -26.73 65.83 -34.28
C ALA A 161 -26.76 66.35 -35.73
N GLY A 162 -26.81 65.45 -36.72
CA GLY A 162 -26.96 65.84 -38.13
C GLY A 162 -28.27 66.56 -38.42
N ALA A 163 -29.39 66.09 -37.85
CA ALA A 163 -30.69 66.74 -38.00
C ALA A 163 -30.73 68.13 -37.34
N ALA A 164 -30.11 68.28 -36.16
CA ALA A 164 -29.96 69.57 -35.48
C ALA A 164 -29.16 70.57 -36.32
N ALA A 165 -28.02 70.16 -36.89
CA ALA A 165 -27.20 71.01 -37.75
C ALA A 165 -27.96 71.46 -39.02
N GLU A 166 -28.75 70.57 -39.64
CA GLU A 166 -29.61 70.94 -40.77
C GLU A 166 -30.75 71.89 -40.38
N ALA A 167 -31.34 71.70 -39.19
CA ALA A 167 -32.36 72.62 -38.66
C ALA A 167 -31.77 74.01 -38.39
N GLU A 168 -30.59 74.10 -37.78
CA GLU A 168 -29.86 75.36 -37.57
C GLU A 168 -29.58 76.08 -38.90
N LYS A 169 -29.11 75.35 -39.92
CA LYS A 169 -28.87 75.92 -41.26
C LYS A 169 -30.16 76.46 -41.90
N LYS A 170 -31.27 75.73 -41.77
CA LYS A 170 -32.58 76.18 -42.28
C LYS A 170 -33.08 77.41 -41.53
N LEU A 171 -32.89 77.45 -40.21
CA LEU A 171 -33.25 78.59 -39.37
C LEU A 171 -32.47 79.84 -39.79
N ALA A 172 -31.13 79.74 -39.89
CA ALA A 172 -30.28 80.84 -40.35
C ALA A 172 -30.67 81.35 -41.75
N SER A 173 -31.03 80.44 -42.67
CA SER A 173 -31.52 80.82 -44.00
C SER A 173 -32.87 81.54 -43.93
N ALA A 174 -33.79 81.08 -43.08
CA ALA A 174 -35.10 81.71 -42.88
C ALA A 174 -34.96 83.11 -42.26
N GLU A 175 -34.10 83.25 -41.24
CA GLU A 175 -33.78 84.55 -40.62
C GLU A 175 -33.20 85.52 -41.64
N ALA A 176 -32.21 85.11 -42.44
CA ALA A 176 -31.63 85.95 -43.49
C ALA A 176 -32.67 86.40 -44.54
N ARG A 177 -33.60 85.53 -44.92
CA ARG A 177 -34.73 85.88 -45.81
C ARG A 177 -35.68 86.87 -45.13
N SER A 178 -36.01 86.67 -43.85
CA SER A 178 -36.85 87.59 -43.08
C SER A 178 -36.23 88.98 -43.01
N THR A 179 -34.95 89.09 -42.63
CA THR A 179 -34.23 90.36 -42.60
C THR A 179 -34.19 91.04 -43.98
N THR A 180 -34.07 90.26 -45.06
CA THR A 180 -34.10 90.80 -46.42
C THR A 180 -35.49 91.33 -46.79
N LEU A 181 -36.54 90.58 -46.47
CA LEU A 181 -37.93 91.00 -46.69
C LEU A 181 -38.27 92.26 -45.90
N GLU A 182 -37.85 92.35 -44.65
CA GLU A 182 -38.00 93.56 -43.82
C GLU A 182 -37.31 94.77 -44.46
N LYS A 183 -36.06 94.62 -44.93
CA LYS A 183 -35.34 95.68 -45.65
C LYS A 183 -36.07 96.13 -46.91
N VAL A 184 -36.55 95.19 -47.72
CA VAL A 184 -37.31 95.48 -48.94
C VAL A 184 -38.64 96.17 -48.61
N HIS A 185 -39.35 95.69 -47.60
CA HIS A 185 -40.60 96.29 -47.13
C HIS A 185 -40.40 97.74 -46.68
N ASN A 186 -39.39 98.00 -45.85
CA ASN A 186 -39.04 99.35 -45.42
C ASN A 186 -38.67 100.27 -46.60
N ALA A 187 -37.90 99.77 -47.57
CA ALA A 187 -37.57 100.54 -48.78
C ALA A 187 -38.81 100.86 -49.64
N LEU A 188 -39.76 99.93 -49.73
CA LEU A 188 -41.04 100.17 -50.41
C LEU A 188 -41.89 101.21 -49.66
N LEU A 189 -41.97 101.14 -48.33
CA LEU A 189 -42.65 102.14 -47.51
C LEU A 189 -42.04 103.54 -47.73
N GLN A 190 -40.71 103.67 -47.74
CA GLN A 190 -40.03 104.95 -48.04
C GLN A 190 -40.36 105.49 -49.44
N ARG A 191 -40.61 104.62 -50.41
CA ARG A 191 -40.98 105.01 -51.78
C ARG A 191 -42.45 105.45 -51.90
N VAL A 192 -43.36 104.84 -51.12
CA VAL A 192 -44.81 105.11 -51.17
C VAL A 192 -45.22 106.23 -50.22
N ALA A 193 -44.50 106.42 -49.11
CA ALA A 193 -44.66 107.53 -48.18
C ALA A 193 -43.30 108.25 -48.04
N PRO A 194 -42.90 109.09 -49.01
CA PRO A 194 -41.70 109.89 -48.84
C PRO A 194 -41.89 110.80 -47.63
N GLU A 195 -40.95 110.74 -46.68
CA GLU A 195 -40.86 111.77 -45.66
C GLU A 195 -40.85 113.13 -46.37
N THR A 196 -41.83 113.94 -46.04
CA THR A 196 -41.87 115.36 -46.36
C THR A 196 -40.75 116.03 -45.57
N LYS A 197 -39.49 115.85 -46.01
CA LYS A 197 -38.44 116.81 -45.69
C LYS A 197 -38.69 118.03 -46.56
N ALA A 198 -39.42 118.95 -45.96
CA ALA A 198 -39.56 120.32 -46.41
C ALA A 198 -38.19 120.91 -46.75
N SER A 199 -38.02 121.27 -48.02
CA SER A 199 -37.17 122.37 -48.41
C SER A 199 -37.80 123.65 -47.86
N GLY A 200 -37.12 124.35 -46.96
CA GLY A 200 -37.54 125.68 -46.52
C GLY A 200 -36.85 126.22 -45.27
N ALA A 201 -35.55 126.55 -45.38
CA ALA A 201 -34.86 127.74 -44.85
C ALA A 201 -33.34 127.53 -44.92
#